data_AF-A0A2V5VTY4-F1
#
_entry.id   AF-A0A2V5VTY4-F1
#
_cell.length_a   1.000
_cell.length_b   1.000
_cell.length_c   1.000
_cell.angle_alpha   90.00
_cell.angle_beta   90.00
_cell.angle_gamma   90.00
#
_symmetry.space_group_name_H-M   'P 1'
#
loop_
_entity.id
_entity.type
_entity.pdbx_description
1 polymer ?
#
loop_
_entity_poly.entity_id
_entity_poly.type
_entity_poly.pdbx_seq_one_letter_code
_entity_poly.pdbx_strand_id
1 'polypeptide(L)' 'GIGLNVNQRAEDFSDELRPRAISLAMALRRQVDRQPLAVALLRNLDASYQKIFCGGSGSPSSMPKNSAPSAPN' A
#
# COMPACT_ATOMS: atom_id res chain seq x y z
N GLY A 1 -4.76 -9.05 4.35
CA GLY A 1 -4.01 -9.44 3.15
C GLY A 1 -4.01 -8.29 2.16
N ILE A 2 -3.02 -8.21 1.27
CA ILE A 2 -2.91 -7.15 0.26
C ILE A 2 -3.22 -7.74 -1.11
N GLY A 3 -4.21 -7.18 -1.81
CA GLY A 3 -4.48 -7.49 -3.21
C GLY A 3 -3.80 -6.48 -4.13
N LEU A 4 -3.10 -6.95 -5.16
CA LEU A 4 -2.38 -6.09 -6.11
C LEU A 4 -2.67 -6.54 -7.55
N ASN A 5 -3.14 -5.62 -8.38
CA ASN A 5 -3.30 -5.83 -9.81
C ASN A 5 -1.94 -5.69 -10.49
N VAL A 6 -1.35 -6.80 -10.94
CA VAL A 6 -0.01 -6.83 -11.54
C VAL A 6 -0.11 -6.80 -13.06
N ASN A 7 -0.67 -7.83 -13.68
CA ASN A 7 -0.59 -8.06 -15.13
C ASN A 7 -1.96 -8.08 -15.83
N GLN A 8 -3.04 -7.76 -15.12
CA GLN A 8 -4.38 -7.64 -15.70
C GLN A 8 -4.40 -6.57 -16.79
N ARG A 9 -5.10 -6.87 -17.89
CA ARG A 9 -5.45 -5.95 -18.96
C ARG A 9 -6.76 -5.24 -18.62
N ALA A 10 -7.10 -4.19 -19.37
CA ALA A 10 -8.37 -3.48 -19.15
C ALA A 10 -9.57 -4.43 -19.30
N GLU A 11 -9.50 -5.33 -20.27
CA GLU A 11 -10.51 -6.37 -20.56
C GLU A 11 -10.74 -7.35 -19.38
N ASP A 12 -9.74 -7.58 -18.54
CA ASP A 12 -9.84 -8.50 -17.39
C ASP A 12 -10.62 -7.89 -16.22
N PHE A 13 -10.84 -6.57 -16.22
CA PHE A 13 -11.74 -5.91 -15.27
C PHE A 13 -13.17 -5.94 -15.79
N SER A 14 -14.13 -6.15 -14.89
CA SER A 14 -15.55 -5.98 -15.21
C SER A 14 -15.85 -4.54 -15.64
N ASP A 15 -16.93 -4.35 -16.41
CA ASP A 15 -17.28 -3.05 -16.99
C ASP A 15 -17.42 -1.94 -15.94
N GLU A 16 -17.94 -2.27 -14.75
CA GLU A 16 -18.08 -1.33 -13.63
C GLU A 16 -16.74 -0.86 -13.03
N LEU A 17 -15.71 -1.74 -13.09
CA LEU A 17 -14.39 -1.50 -12.51
C LEU A 17 -13.42 -0.90 -13.52
N ARG A 18 -13.56 -1.23 -14.81
CA ARG A 18 -12.69 -0.78 -15.89
C ARG A 18 -12.41 0.74 -15.91
N PRO A 19 -13.36 1.65 -15.62
CA PRO A 19 -13.06 3.10 -15.58
C PRO A 19 -12.25 3.56 -14.36
N ARG A 20 -12.13 2.73 -13.31
CA ARG A 20 -11.49 3.10 -12.04
C ARG A 20 -10.37 2.17 -11.57
N ALA A 21 -10.14 1.07 -12.29
CA ALA A 21 -9.12 0.08 -11.98
C ALA A 21 -7.92 0.19 -12.92
N ILE A 22 -6.74 -0.10 -12.39
CA ILE A 22 -5.48 -0.15 -13.14
C ILE A 22 -4.63 -1.33 -12.63
N SER A 23 -3.69 -1.79 -13.46
CA SER A 23 -2.65 -2.74 -13.08
C SER A 23 -1.25 -2.13 -13.26
N LEU A 24 -0.24 -2.72 -12.62
CA LEU A 24 1.15 -2.32 -12.83
C LEU A 24 1.57 -2.44 -14.30
N ALA A 25 1.12 -3.48 -15.00
CA ALA A 25 1.47 -3.66 -16.40
C ALA A 25 0.89 -2.57 -17.31
N MET A 26 -0.32 -2.09 -17.01
CA MET A 26 -0.93 -0.96 -17.71
C MET A 26 -0.18 0.34 -17.44
N ALA A 27 0.14 0.61 -16.17
CA ALA A 27 0.87 1.82 -15.77
C ALA A 27 2.29 1.88 -16.38
N LEU A 28 2.98 0.73 -16.41
CA LEU A 28 4.36 0.62 -16.90
C LEU A 28 4.45 0.30 -18.39
N ARG A 29 3.33 0.02 -19.06
CA ARG A 29 3.24 -0.44 -20.45
C ARG A 29 4.09 -1.68 -20.76
N ARG A 30 4.30 -2.55 -19.76
CA ARG A 30 5.05 -3.81 -19.89
C ARG A 30 4.62 -4.81 -18.82
N GLN A 31 4.78 -6.10 -19.10
CA GLN A 31 4.54 -7.14 -18.11
C GLN A 31 5.55 -7.05 -16.95
N VAL A 32 5.10 -7.43 -15.75
CA VAL A 32 5.91 -7.43 -14.53
C VAL A 32 6.03 -8.86 -14.02
N ASP A 33 7.25 -9.28 -13.72
CA ASP A 33 7.48 -10.55 -13.06
C ASP A 33 6.98 -10.49 -11.60
N ARG A 34 6.06 -11.39 -11.29
CA ARG A 34 5.37 -11.43 -9.99
C ARG A 34 6.28 -11.89 -8.86
N GLN A 35 7.27 -12.75 -9.13
CA GLN A 35 8.12 -13.31 -8.08
C GLN A 35 9.07 -12.25 -7.50
N PRO A 36 9.88 -11.54 -8.30
CA PRO A 36 10.71 -10.45 -7.80
C PRO A 36 9.88 -9.32 -7.18
N LEU A 37 8.72 -9.01 -7.77
CA LEU A 37 7.80 -8.00 -7.22
C LEU A 37 7.33 -8.37 -5.82
N ALA A 38 6.89 -9.61 -5.61
CA ALA A 38 6.41 -10.07 -4.31
C ALA A 38 7.53 -10.02 -3.25
N VAL A 39 8.74 -10.47 -3.60
CA VAL A 39 9.91 -10.39 -2.72
C VAL A 39 10.23 -8.95 -2.34
N ALA A 40 10.26 -8.04 -3.32
CA ALA A 40 10.52 -6.62 -3.09
C ALA A 40 9.44 -5.97 -2.21
N LEU A 41 8.17 -6.27 -2.47
CA LEU A 41 7.04 -5.77 -1.69
C LEU A 41 7.14 -6.21 -0.22
N LEU A 42 7.38 -7.50 0.03
CA LEU A 42 7.47 -8.04 1.38
C LEU A 42 8.67 -7.46 2.15
N ARG A 43 9.84 -7.35 1.51
CA ARG A 43 11.02 -6.71 2.11
C ARG A 43 10.78 -5.24 2.44
N ASN A 44 10.11 -4.50 1.54
CA ASN A 44 9.79 -3.10 1.78
C ASN A 44 8.78 -2.93 2.93
N LEU A 45 7.78 -3.82 3.02
CA LEU A 45 6.83 -3.83 4.13
C LEU A 45 7.54 -4.11 5.46
N ASP A 46 8.41 -5.11 5.51
CA ASP A 46 9.20 -5.44 6.71
C ASP A 46 10.09 -4.27 7.14
N ALA A 47 10.87 -3.72 6.22
CA ALA A 47 11.72 -2.55 6.51
C ALA A 47 10.91 -1.33 6.99
N SER A 48 9.76 -1.07 6.36
CA SER A 48 8.87 0.03 6.76
C SER A 48 8.30 -0.18 8.16
N TYR A 49 7.90 -1.42 8.46
CA TYR A 49 7.38 -1.79 9.78
C TYR A 49 8.45 -1.61 10.86
N GLN A 50 9.65 -2.13 10.64
CA GLN A 50 10.78 -1.97 11.55
C GLN A 50 11.10 -0.50 11.79
N LYS A 51 11.13 0.33 10.73
CA LYS A 51 11.39 1.77 10.85
C LYS A 51 10.37 2.48 11.74
N ILE A 52 9.09 2.18 11.58
CA ILE A 52 7.99 2.88 12.28
C ILE A 52 7.87 2.39 13.72
N PHE A 53 7.97 1.08 13.95
CA PHE A 53 7.59 0.47 15.22
C PHE A 53 8.76 -0.08 16.05
N CYS A 54 9.91 -0.32 15.43
CA CYS A 54 11.08 -0.93 16.10
C CYS A 54 12.31 0.00 16.13
N GLY A 55 12.29 1.15 15.44
CA GLY A 55 13.31 2.20 15.48
C GLY A 55 13.38 2.98 16.80
N GLY A 56 13.02 2.33 17.92
CA GLY A 56 12.97 2.91 19.25
C GLY A 56 14.36 3.17 19.84
N SER A 57 14.91 4.35 19.55
CA SER A 57 15.73 5.08 20.52
C SER A 57 15.49 6.58 20.37
N GLY A 58 14.60 7.15 21.22
CA GLY A 58 14.65 8.58 21.58
C GLY A 58 13.35 9.38 21.51
N SER A 59 12.64 9.39 22.65
CA SER A 59 11.68 10.39 23.16
C SER A 59 10.17 10.23 22.83
N PRO A 60 9.30 10.09 23.85
CA PRO A 60 7.85 9.85 23.71
C PRO A 60 7.03 11.09 23.31
N SER A 61 7.61 12.05 22.58
CA SER A 61 7.01 13.37 22.36
C SER A 61 6.10 13.49 21.12
N SER A 62 5.99 12.48 20.25
CA SER A 62 5.32 12.63 18.96
C SER A 62 4.27 11.55 18.64
N MET A 63 3.55 11.06 19.65
CA MET A 63 2.24 10.47 19.32
C MET A 63 1.33 11.56 18.73
N PRO A 64 0.62 11.31 17.62
CA PRO A 64 -0.42 12.23 17.16
C PRO A 64 -1.49 12.32 18.23
N LYS A 65 -1.71 13.53 18.78
CA LYS A 65 -2.84 13.80 19.66
C LYS A 65 -4.10 13.69 18.81
N ASN A 66 -4.79 12.55 18.87
CA ASN A 66 -6.18 12.52 18.48
C ASN A 66 -6.95 13.38 19.49
N SER A 67 -7.24 14.62 19.09
CA SER A 67 -8.19 15.48 19.81
C SER A 67 -9.52 14.75 19.81
N ALA A 68 -9.99 14.33 21.00
CA ALA A 68 -11.36 13.86 21.15
C ALA A 68 -12.32 14.99 20.74
N PRO A 69 -13.45 14.68 20.08
CA PRO A 69 -14.45 15.70 19.78
C PRO A 69 -15.04 16.22 21.09
N SER A 70 -14.96 17.53 21.31
CA SER A 70 -15.65 18.22 22.39
C SER A 70 -17.16 17.95 22.25
N ALA A 71 -17.78 17.38 23.28
CA ALA A 71 -19.23 17.27 23.37
C ALA A 71 -19.86 18.67 23.48
N PRO A 72 -21.05 18.90 22.91
CA PRO A 72 -21.71 20.20 22.96
C PRO A 72 -22.32 20.48 24.34
N ASN A 73 -22.20 21.73 24.79
CA ASN A 73 -23.12 22.37 25.75
C ASN A 73 -23.87 23.49 25.02
#